data_AF-A0A662SMD1-F1
#
_entry.id   AF-A0A662SMD1-F1
#
_cell.length_a   1.000
_cell.length_b   1.000
_cell.length_c   1.000
_cell.angle_alpha   90.00
_cell.angle_beta   90.00
_cell.angle_gamma   90.00
#
_symmetry.space_group_name_H-M   'P 1'
#
loop_
_entity.id
_entity.type
_entity.pdbx_description
1 polymer ?
#
loop_
_entity_poly.entity_id
_entity_poly.type
_entity_poly.pdbx_seq_one_letter_code
_entity_poly.pdbx_strand_id
1 'polypeptide(L)'
;MISLPGVEFFTVLVVYIIIFLIITLSYNFAYGYTGIPDFGRAMAAGAGGFFCGYFPGRLVARMLGIKEDYLEHVLLVVDKVNLALEKSPALSIGILILTLILAAVAAGSLGLLASLPIF
;
A
#
# COMPACT_ATOMS: atom_id res chain seq x y z
N MET A 1 25.92 -1.64 0.04
CA MET A 1 25.82 -2.29 -1.29
C MET A 1 26.14 -1.24 -2.32
N ILE A 2 27.06 -1.51 -3.25
CA ILE A 2 27.36 -0.59 -4.35
C ILE A 2 26.11 -0.53 -5.24
N SER A 3 25.40 0.60 -5.25
CA SER A 3 24.32 0.77 -6.21
C SER A 3 24.97 1.05 -7.57
N LEU A 4 24.80 0.10 -8.49
CA LEU A 4 25.10 0.35 -9.89
C LEU A 4 24.04 1.33 -10.41
N PRO A 5 24.42 2.51 -10.92
CA PRO A 5 23.46 3.48 -11.43
C PRO A 5 22.60 2.82 -12.51
N GLY A 6 21.28 2.79 -12.28
CA GLY A 6 20.29 2.15 -13.16
C GLY A 6 19.68 0.85 -12.62
N VAL A 7 20.39 0.06 -11.81
CA VAL A 7 19.84 -1.22 -11.30
C VAL A 7 18.64 -0.98 -10.38
N GLU A 8 18.72 0.01 -9.49
CA GLU A 8 17.62 0.36 -8.58
C GLU A 8 16.35 0.75 -9.35
N PHE A 9 16.49 1.50 -10.44
CA PHE A 9 15.36 1.87 -11.30
C PHE A 9 14.68 0.63 -11.89
N PHE A 10 15.45 -0.29 -12.49
CA PHE A 10 14.89 -1.50 -13.09
C PHE A 10 14.29 -2.43 -12.02
N THR A 11 14.88 -2.52 -10.83
CA THR A 11 14.30 -3.29 -9.72
C THR A 11 12.94 -2.73 -9.31
N VAL A 12 12.84 -1.41 -9.09
CA VAL A 12 11.58 -0.77 -8.72
C VAL A 12 10.54 -0.93 -9.85
N LEU A 13 10.94 -0.74 -11.10
CA LEU A 13 10.07 -0.93 -12.26
C LEU A 13 9.50 -2.35 -12.33
N VAL A 14 10.36 -3.37 -12.21
CA VAL A 14 9.95 -4.78 -12.23
C VAL A 14 8.99 -5.09 -11.08
N VAL A 15 9.23 -4.57 -9.88
CA VAL A 15 8.33 -4.75 -8.73
C VAL A 15 6.94 -4.17 -9.02
N TYR A 16 6.86 -2.95 -9.56
CA TYR A 16 5.57 -2.35 -9.92
C TYR A 16 4.86 -3.14 -11.03
N ILE A 17 5.59 -3.56 -12.07
CA ILE A 17 5.02 -4.40 -13.15
C ILE A 17 4.43 -5.68 -12.56
N ILE A 18 5.14 -6.36 -11.66
CA ILE A 18 4.65 -7.60 -11.04
C ILE A 18 3.38 -7.35 -10.23
N ILE A 19 3.34 -6.29 -9.40
CA ILE A 19 2.17 -5.96 -8.58
C ILE A 19 0.95 -5.71 -9.48
N PHE A 20 1.09 -4.85 -10.51
CA PHE A 20 -0.02 -4.55 -11.41
C PHE A 20 -0.42 -5.75 -12.28
N LEU A 21 0.54 -6.59 -12.67
CA LEU A 21 0.26 -7.82 -13.42
C LEU A 21 -0.56 -8.80 -12.57
N ILE A 22 -0.20 -9.02 -11.30
CA ILE A 22 -0.96 -9.86 -10.37
C ILE A 22 -2.39 -9.34 -10.25
N ILE A 23 -2.56 -8.05 -9.97
CA ILE A 23 -3.88 -7.42 -9.82
C ILE A 23 -4.71 -7.61 -11.10
N THR A 24 -4.12 -7.31 -12.26
CA THR A 24 -4.80 -7.38 -13.56
C THR A 24 -5.17 -8.81 -13.94
N LEU A 25 -4.27 -9.77 -13.73
CA LEU A 25 -4.54 -11.19 -13.97
C LEU A 25 -5.65 -11.70 -13.04
N SER A 26 -5.62 -11.37 -11.76
CA SER A 26 -6.68 -11.76 -10.81
C SER A 26 -8.05 -11.26 -11.25
N TYR A 27 -8.15 -10.03 -11.75
CA TYR A 27 -9.42 -9.51 -12.26
C TYR A 27 -9.86 -10.16 -13.57
N ASN A 28 -8.93 -10.39 -14.50
CA ASN A 28 -9.22 -11.05 -15.77
C ASN A 28 -9.66 -12.50 -15.57
N PHE A 29 -9.13 -13.20 -14.57
CA PHE A 29 -9.59 -14.56 -14.22
C PHE A 29 -11.00 -14.56 -13.61
N ALA A 30 -11.35 -13.54 -12.81
CA ALA A 30 -12.64 -13.48 -12.15
C ALA A 30 -13.81 -13.09 -13.08
N TYR A 31 -13.56 -12.21 -14.06
CA TYR A 31 -14.63 -11.62 -14.89
C TYR A 31 -14.48 -11.89 -16.39
N GLY A 32 -13.43 -12.60 -16.81
CA GLY A 32 -13.12 -12.84 -18.21
C GLY A 32 -12.42 -11.64 -18.86
N TYR A 33 -11.74 -11.90 -19.98
CA TYR A 33 -11.00 -10.88 -20.72
C TYR A 33 -11.77 -10.43 -21.96
N THR A 34 -12.40 -9.27 -21.89
CA THR A 34 -13.07 -8.62 -23.04
C THR A 34 -12.18 -7.53 -23.67
N GLY A 35 -11.00 -7.26 -23.11
CA GLY A 35 -10.09 -6.19 -23.54
C GLY A 35 -10.51 -4.78 -23.11
N ILE A 36 -11.57 -4.64 -22.32
CA ILE A 36 -12.04 -3.34 -21.80
C ILE A 36 -11.36 -3.07 -20.45
N PRO A 37 -10.68 -1.92 -20.27
CA PRO A 37 -10.03 -1.59 -19.01
C PRO A 37 -11.05 -1.26 -17.91
N ASP A 38 -10.95 -1.95 -16.77
CA ASP A 38 -11.74 -1.70 -15.57
C ASP A 38 -10.97 -0.76 -14.61
N PHE A 39 -11.12 0.55 -14.84
CA PHE A 39 -10.46 1.57 -14.02
C PHE A 39 -10.96 1.58 -12.58
N GLY A 40 -12.22 1.23 -12.34
CA GLY A 40 -12.80 1.15 -11.00
C GLY A 40 -12.04 0.20 -10.10
N ARG A 41 -11.86 -1.04 -10.55
CA ARG A 41 -11.13 -2.05 -9.76
C ARG A 41 -9.64 -1.80 -9.68
N ALA A 42 -9.02 -1.36 -10.76
CA ALA A 42 -7.60 -1.01 -10.76
C ALA A 42 -7.30 0.13 -9.76
N MET A 43 -8.13 1.18 -9.75
CA MET A 43 -7.99 2.31 -8.83
C MET A 43 -8.29 1.91 -7.38
N ALA A 44 -9.27 1.03 -7.15
CA ALA A 44 -9.54 0.50 -5.81
C ALA A 44 -8.33 -0.26 -5.24
N ALA A 45 -7.72 -1.15 -6.04
CA ALA A 45 -6.55 -1.92 -5.63
C ALA A 45 -5.35 -1.01 -5.32
N GLY A 46 -5.09 -0.04 -6.21
CA GLY A 46 -4.00 0.94 -6.02
C GLY A 46 -4.20 1.78 -4.77
N ALA A 47 -5.39 2.36 -4.60
CA ALA A 47 -5.75 3.18 -3.44
C ALA A 47 -5.54 2.45 -2.11
N GLY A 48 -6.05 1.23 -1.99
CA GLY A 48 -5.87 0.42 -0.78
C GLY A 48 -4.40 0.07 -0.53
N GLY A 49 -3.68 -0.36 -1.57
CA GLY A 49 -2.25 -0.71 -1.48
C GLY A 49 -1.37 0.45 -1.04
N PHE A 50 -1.51 1.62 -1.67
CA PHE A 50 -0.75 2.82 -1.30
C PHE A 50 -1.11 3.30 0.10
N PHE A 51 -2.38 3.22 0.50
CA PHE A 51 -2.81 3.59 1.85
C PHE A 51 -2.14 2.69 2.90
N CYS A 52 -2.14 1.37 2.69
CA CYS A 52 -1.48 0.41 3.58
C CYS A 52 0.04 0.60 3.65
N GLY A 53 0.69 1.00 2.54
CA GLY A 53 2.12 1.31 2.55
C GLY A 53 2.44 2.64 3.27
N TYR A 54 1.52 3.61 3.24
CA TYR A 54 1.73 4.94 3.79
C TYR A 54 1.39 5.07 5.28
N PHE A 55 0.24 4.55 5.68
CA PHE A 55 -0.47 4.93 6.90
C PHE A 55 0.06 4.28 8.20
N PRO A 56 0.14 2.95 8.35
CA PRO A 56 0.35 2.30 9.64
C PRO A 56 1.69 2.68 10.27
N GLY A 57 2.79 2.63 9.52
CA GLY A 57 4.11 2.94 10.06
C GLY A 57 4.24 4.39 10.52
N ARG A 58 3.66 5.35 9.79
CA ARG A 58 3.65 6.77 10.17
C ARG A 58 2.76 7.04 11.37
N LEU A 59 1.60 6.40 11.44
CA LEU A 59 0.69 6.51 12.57
C LEU A 59 1.39 6.08 13.86
N VAL A 60 2.00 4.89 13.84
CA VAL A 60 2.66 4.33 15.03
C VAL A 60 3.91 5.14 15.39
N ALA A 61 4.71 5.57 14.41
CA ALA A 61 5.85 6.44 14.68
C ALA A 61 5.43 7.74 15.40
N ARG A 62 4.31 8.35 15.00
CA ARG A 62 3.73 9.52 15.68
C ARG A 62 3.22 9.20 17.08
N MET A 63 2.55 8.05 17.27
CA MET A 63 2.06 7.62 18.59
C MET A 63 3.21 7.38 19.57
N LEU A 64 4.35 6.88 19.09
CA LEU A 64 5.56 6.64 19.89
C LEU A 64 6.42 7.90 20.10
N GLY A 65 6.06 9.03 19.47
CA GLY A 65 6.84 10.27 19.57
C GLY A 65 8.21 10.21 18.89
N ILE A 66 8.38 9.33 17.89
CA ILE A 66 9.60 9.24 17.09
C ILE A 66 9.71 10.52 16.25
N LYS A 67 10.82 11.26 16.42
CA LYS A 67 11.03 12.58 15.79
C LYS A 67 11.84 12.50 14.50
N GLU A 68 12.46 11.36 14.25
CA GLU A 68 13.23 11.07 13.05
C GLU A 68 12.33 11.12 11.81
N ASP A 69 12.90 11.60 10.70
CA ASP A 69 12.17 11.64 9.44
C ASP A 69 11.91 10.21 8.93
N TYR A 70 10.63 9.89 8.75
CA TYR A 70 10.16 8.61 8.26
C TYR A 70 10.66 8.30 6.84
N LEU A 71 10.86 9.33 6.00
CA LEU A 71 11.33 9.17 4.62
C LEU A 71 12.83 8.92 4.56
N GLU A 72 13.62 9.71 5.28
CA GLU A 72 15.08 9.59 5.25
C GLU A 72 15.58 8.37 6.04
N HIS A 73 14.93 8.03 7.16
CA HIS A 73 15.40 7.00 8.10
C HIS A 73 14.39 5.85 8.24
N VAL A 74 13.75 5.45 7.13
CA VAL A 74 12.65 4.49 7.13
C VAL A 74 12.98 3.18 7.86
N LEU A 75 14.17 2.61 7.64
CA LEU A 75 14.57 1.35 8.27
C LEU A 75 14.66 1.47 9.79
N LEU A 76 15.25 2.56 10.28
CA LEU A 76 15.43 2.83 11.71
C LEU A 76 14.08 3.09 12.39
N VAL A 77 13.20 3.85 11.74
CA VAL A 77 11.86 4.14 12.26
C VAL A 77 11.00 2.88 12.30
N VAL A 78 11.03 2.06 11.24
CA VAL A 78 10.27 0.81 11.16
C VAL A 78 10.75 -0.21 12.21
N ASP A 79 12.05 -0.32 12.45
CA ASP A 79 12.57 -1.19 13.52
C ASP A 79 12.08 -0.77 14.90
N LYS A 80 12.11 0.54 15.20
CA LYS A 80 11.56 1.07 16.47
C LYS A 80 10.06 0.81 16.62
N VAL A 81 9.31 0.97 15.52
CA VAL A 81 7.88 0.68 15.47
C VAL A 81 7.63 -0.80 15.74
N ASN A 82 8.38 -1.71 15.10
CA ASN A 82 8.24 -3.15 15.29
C ASN A 82 8.52 -3.55 16.74
N LEU A 83 9.61 -3.07 17.34
CA LEU A 83 9.94 -3.33 18.76
C LEU A 83 8.85 -2.87 19.73
N ALA A 84 8.10 -1.82 19.40
CA ALA A 84 6.98 -1.37 20.23
C ALA A 84 5.73 -2.25 20.03
N LEU A 85 5.46 -2.66 18.80
CA LEU A 85 4.32 -3.50 18.44
C LEU A 85 4.47 -4.93 18.96
N GLU A 86 5.69 -5.47 18.98
CA GLU A 86 6.01 -6.78 19.54
C GLU A 86 5.66 -6.90 21.03
N LYS A 87 5.77 -5.80 21.78
CA LYS A 87 5.45 -5.77 23.21
C LYS A 87 3.95 -5.79 23.50
N SER A 88 3.11 -5.47 22.52
CA SER A 88 1.66 -5.40 22.69
C SER A 88 0.92 -5.97 21.47
N PRO A 89 0.57 -7.27 21.51
CA PRO A 89 -0.22 -7.91 20.46
C PRO A 89 -1.56 -7.21 20.21
N ALA A 90 -2.19 -6.69 21.28
CA ALA A 90 -3.47 -5.98 21.17
C ALA A 90 -3.35 -4.69 20.34
N LEU A 91 -2.29 -3.91 20.54
CA LEU A 91 -2.04 -2.71 19.73
C LEU A 91 -1.77 -3.08 18.27
N SER A 92 -0.98 -4.13 18.03
CA SER A 92 -0.68 -4.63 16.68
C SER A 92 -1.93 -5.03 15.92
N ILE A 93 -2.82 -5.80 16.55
CA ILE A 93 -4.11 -6.19 15.96
C ILE A 93 -5.00 -4.95 15.75
N GLY A 94 -5.02 -4.03 16.72
CA GLY A 94 -5.78 -2.79 16.61
C GLY A 94 -5.36 -1.93 15.41
N ILE A 95 -4.06 -1.76 15.19
CA ILE A 95 -3.51 -1.01 14.06
C ILE A 95 -3.78 -1.73 12.74
N LEU A 96 -3.67 -3.06 12.71
CA LEU A 96 -4.02 -3.86 11.53
C LEU A 96 -5.49 -3.63 11.13
N ILE A 97 -6.42 -3.80 12.08
CA ILE A 97 -7.86 -3.64 11.83
C ILE A 97 -8.18 -2.20 11.41
N LEU A 98 -7.63 -1.21 12.11
CA LEU A 98 -7.80 0.20 11.76
C LEU A 98 -7.31 0.49 10.34
N THR A 99 -6.13 -0.01 9.98
CA THR A 99 -5.56 0.18 8.65
C THR A 99 -6.41 -0.50 7.58
N LEU A 100 -6.92 -1.70 7.84
CA LEU A 100 -7.82 -2.40 6.92
C LEU A 100 -9.13 -1.64 6.69
N ILE A 101 -9.76 -1.13 7.74
CA ILE A 101 -11.00 -0.36 7.62
C ILE A 101 -10.76 0.91 6.79
N LEU A 102 -9.71 1.68 7.12
CA LEU A 102 -9.42 2.92 6.42
C LEU A 102 -8.98 2.66 4.97
N ALA A 103 -8.19 1.61 4.72
CA ALA A 103 -7.80 1.20 3.38
C ALA A 103 -9.01 0.76 2.55
N ALA A 104 -9.96 0.02 3.14
CA ALA A 104 -11.19 -0.37 2.46
C ALA A 104 -12.06 0.84 2.09
N VAL A 105 -12.15 1.84 2.98
CA VAL A 105 -12.86 3.11 2.69
C VAL A 105 -12.16 3.88 1.57
N ALA A 106 -10.83 4.01 1.62
CA ALA A 106 -10.05 4.67 0.58
C ALA A 106 -10.15 3.94 -0.78
N ALA A 107 -10.04 2.62 -0.78
CA ALA A 107 -10.19 1.78 -1.96
C ALA A 107 -11.60 1.85 -2.55
N GLY A 108 -12.63 1.72 -1.71
CA GLY A 108 -14.02 1.77 -2.15
C GLY A 108 -14.41 3.14 -2.70
N SER A 109 -13.99 4.21 -2.05
CA SER A 109 -14.28 5.58 -2.51
C SER A 109 -13.59 5.90 -3.85
N LEU A 110 -12.28 5.64 -3.98
CA LEU A 110 -11.56 5.89 -5.23
C LEU A 110 -12.01 4.95 -6.35
N GLY A 111 -12.30 3.69 -6.03
CA GLY A 111 -12.85 2.73 -6.99
C GLY A 111 -14.22 3.15 -7.50
N LEU A 112 -15.12 3.60 -6.61
CA LEU A 112 -16.43 4.11 -6.99
C LEU A 112 -16.28 5.35 -7.88
N LEU A 113 -15.48 6.33 -7.48
CA LEU A 113 -15.25 7.55 -8.27
C LEU A 113 -14.69 7.23 -9.66
N ALA A 114 -13.78 6.26 -9.77
CA ALA A 114 -13.22 5.83 -11.05
C ALA A 114 -14.19 4.99 -11.90
N SER A 115 -15.24 4.43 -11.29
CA SER A 115 -16.28 3.66 -12.00
C SER A 115 -17.43 4.52 -12.49
N LEU A 116 -17.55 5.75 -11.99
CA LEU A 116 -18.63 6.65 -12.41
C LEU A 116 -18.38 7.10 -13.85
N PRO A 117 -19.36 6.97 -14.76
CA PRO A 117 -19.28 7.61 -16.05
C PRO A 117 -19.36 9.12 -15.83
N ILE A 118 -18.23 9.79 -15.95
CA ILE A 118 -18.20 11.25 -16.02
C ILE A 118 -18.59 11.59 -17.46
N PHE A 119 -19.82 12.08 -17.62
CA PHE A 119 -20.44 12.48 -18.89
C PHE A 119 -19.66 13.60 -19.59
#